data_AF-D2YW40-F1
#
_entry.id   AF-D2YW40-F1
#
_cell.length_a   1.000
_cell.length_b   1.000
_cell.length_c   1.000
_cell.angle_alpha   90.00
_cell.angle_beta   90.00
_cell.angle_gamma   90.00
#
_symmetry.space_group_name_H-M   'P 1'
#
loop_
_entity.id
_entity.type
_entity.pdbx_description
1 polymer ?
#
loop_
_entity_poly.entity_id
_entity_poly.type
_entity_poly.pdbx_seq_one_letter_code
_entity_poly.pdbx_strand_id
1 'polypeptide(L)'
;CPLHWSSYNGYCYRVFSELKTWEDAESFCYAQHKGSRLASIHSREEEAFVGKLASQTLKYTSMWLGLNNPWKECKWEWSDDAKLDYKVWLRRPYCAVMVVKTDRIFWFNRGCEKTVSFVCKFYS
;
A
#
# COMPACT_ATOMS: atom_id res chain seq x y z
N CYS A 1 -4.63 3.58 20.79
CA CYS A 1 -5.42 3.53 19.53
C CYS A 1 -6.91 3.61 19.84
N PRO A 2 -7.73 4.28 19.00
CA PRO A 2 -9.18 4.35 19.17
C PRO A 2 -9.86 2.97 19.05
N LEU A 3 -11.16 2.92 19.40
CA LEU A 3 -11.97 1.72 19.23
C LEU A 3 -11.91 1.22 17.78
N HIS A 4 -11.80 -0.11 17.60
CA HIS A 4 -11.64 -0.81 16.31
C HIS A 4 -10.29 -0.60 15.58
N TRP A 5 -9.29 0.02 16.23
CA TRP A 5 -7.92 0.08 15.73
C TRP A 5 -7.00 -0.85 16.53
N SER A 6 -6.09 -1.52 15.83
CA SER A 6 -5.12 -2.42 16.43
C SER A 6 -3.79 -1.71 16.63
N SER A 7 -3.22 -1.85 17.83
CA SER A 7 -1.93 -1.23 18.19
C SER A 7 -0.77 -2.16 17.87
N TYR A 8 0.30 -1.63 17.29
CA TYR A 8 1.58 -2.32 17.10
C TYR A 8 2.73 -1.31 17.08
N ASN A 9 3.71 -1.50 17.96
CA ASN A 9 4.95 -0.72 18.03
C ASN A 9 4.78 0.83 17.99
N GLY A 10 3.82 1.37 18.75
CA GLY A 10 3.54 2.82 18.79
C GLY A 10 2.73 3.34 17.60
N TYR A 11 2.16 2.46 16.78
CA TYR A 11 1.28 2.83 15.69
C TYR A 11 -0.08 2.15 15.82
N CYS A 12 -1.10 2.78 15.23
CA CYS A 12 -2.46 2.29 15.14
C CYS A 12 -2.77 1.89 13.70
N TYR A 13 -3.31 0.70 13.52
CA TYR A 13 -3.63 0.12 12.21
C TYR A 13 -5.10 -0.28 12.13
N ARG A 14 -5.70 -0.10 10.95
CA ARG A 14 -7.04 -0.60 10.65
C ARG A 14 -7.17 -1.00 9.19
N VAL A 15 -7.68 -2.20 8.97
CA VAL A 15 -8.02 -2.72 7.66
C VAL A 15 -9.47 -2.35 7.35
N PHE A 16 -9.72 -1.86 6.14
CA PHE A 16 -11.04 -1.51 5.64
C PHE A 16 -11.39 -2.42 4.46
N SER A 17 -12.59 -3.01 4.50
CA SER A 17 -13.10 -3.91 3.44
C SER A 17 -13.72 -3.17 2.25
N GLU A 18 -13.94 -1.86 2.37
CA GLU A 18 -14.41 -1.02 1.27
C GLU A 18 -13.41 -1.01 0.12
N LEU A 19 -13.92 -1.13 -1.11
CA LEU A 19 -13.09 -1.09 -2.31
C LEU A 19 -12.93 0.36 -2.77
N LYS A 20 -11.70 0.86 -2.79
CA LYS A 20 -11.37 2.22 -3.22
C LYS A 20 -10.18 2.24 -4.17
N THR A 21 -10.10 3.26 -5.02
CA THR A 21 -8.86 3.56 -5.75
C THR A 21 -7.76 3.87 -4.74
N TRP A 22 -6.50 3.84 -5.18
CA TRP A 22 -5.40 4.17 -4.26
C TRP A 22 -5.55 5.60 -3.71
N GLU A 23 -5.92 6.55 -4.56
CA GLU A 23 -6.09 7.97 -4.18
C GLU A 23 -7.26 8.18 -3.20
N ASP A 24 -8.38 7.51 -3.43
CA ASP A 24 -9.54 7.57 -2.53
C ASP A 24 -9.25 6.89 -1.19
N ALA A 25 -8.53 5.76 -1.19
CA ALA A 25 -8.12 5.07 0.02
C ALA A 25 -7.16 5.93 0.86
N GLU A 26 -6.24 6.62 0.19
CA GLU A 26 -5.29 7.51 0.82
C GLU A 26 -5.97 8.74 1.46
N SER A 27 -6.90 9.34 0.72
CA SER A 27 -7.74 10.45 1.21
C SER A 27 -8.63 10.01 2.37
N PHE A 28 -9.18 8.79 2.29
CA PHE A 28 -9.98 8.21 3.36
C PHE A 28 -9.16 8.03 4.64
N CYS A 29 -7.94 7.47 4.54
CA CYS A 29 -7.05 7.32 5.70
C CYS A 29 -6.73 8.69 6.32
N TYR A 30 -6.42 9.70 5.50
CA TYR A 30 -6.15 11.07 5.96
C TYR A 30 -7.28 11.64 6.82
N ALA A 31 -8.53 11.33 6.48
CA ALA A 31 -9.71 11.77 7.23
C ALA A 31 -9.96 11.00 8.55
N GLN A 32 -9.36 9.83 8.75
CA GLN A 32 -9.64 9.01 9.94
C GLN A 32 -9.04 9.56 11.24
N HIS A 33 -7.82 10.09 11.17
CA HIS A 33 -7.09 10.60 12.32
C HIS A 33 -5.94 11.52 11.87
N LYS A 34 -5.52 12.45 12.73
CA LYS A 34 -4.37 13.32 12.44
C LYS A 34 -3.13 12.46 12.13
N GLY A 35 -2.53 12.70 10.98
CA GLY A 35 -1.33 12.00 10.50
C GLY A 35 -1.60 10.60 9.94
N SER A 36 -2.85 10.18 9.77
CA SER A 36 -3.16 8.87 9.20
C SER A 36 -2.98 8.84 7.69
N ARG A 37 -2.36 7.77 7.21
CA ARG A 37 -2.04 7.50 5.80
C ARG A 37 -2.28 6.01 5.53
N LEU A 38 -2.25 5.60 4.27
CA LEU A 38 -2.08 4.20 3.91
C LEU A 38 -0.82 3.63 4.57
N ALA A 39 -0.89 2.38 5.02
CA ALA A 39 0.18 1.81 5.81
C ALA A 39 1.47 1.64 5.01
N SER A 40 2.56 2.18 5.56
CA SER A 40 3.92 1.76 5.24
C SER A 40 4.26 0.49 6.01
N ILE A 41 5.13 -0.35 5.43
CA ILE A 41 5.63 -1.58 6.04
C ILE A 41 7.16 -1.52 6.05
N HIS A 42 7.77 -1.67 7.23
CA HIS A 42 9.20 -1.44 7.46
C HIS A 42 9.94 -2.68 8.00
N SER A 43 9.22 -3.73 8.38
CA SER A 43 9.84 -4.99 8.80
C SER A 43 8.94 -6.19 8.48
N ARG A 44 9.54 -7.39 8.55
CA ARG A 44 8.82 -8.66 8.37
C ARG A 44 7.77 -8.87 9.46
N GLU A 45 8.05 -8.43 10.67
CA GLU A 45 7.15 -8.55 11.83
C GLU A 45 5.95 -7.61 11.67
N GLU A 46 6.17 -6.40 11.17
CA GLU A 46 5.09 -5.47 10.81
C GLU A 46 4.22 -6.06 9.69
N GLU A 47 4.83 -6.62 8.64
CA GLU A 47 4.11 -7.30 7.56
C GLU A 47 3.23 -8.44 8.09
N ALA A 48 3.79 -9.29 8.95
CA ALA A 48 3.06 -10.41 9.56
C ALA A 48 1.89 -9.93 10.44
N PHE A 49 2.09 -8.86 11.22
CA PHE A 49 1.04 -8.25 12.03
C PHE A 49 -0.11 -7.72 11.16
N VAL A 50 0.20 -6.93 10.13
CA VAL A 50 -0.80 -6.38 9.21
C VAL A 50 -1.50 -7.49 8.41
N GLY A 51 -0.76 -8.52 8.01
CA GLY A 51 -1.31 -9.70 7.33
C GLY A 51 -2.34 -10.45 8.20
N LYS A 52 -2.07 -10.60 9.50
CA LYS A 52 -3.02 -11.18 10.45
C LYS A 52 -4.30 -10.36 10.57
N LEU A 53 -4.19 -9.03 10.66
CA LEU A 53 -5.36 -8.14 10.70
C LEU A 53 -6.21 -8.25 9.42
N ALA A 54 -5.55 -8.35 8.26
CA ALA A 54 -6.23 -8.53 6.99
C ALA A 54 -7.00 -9.85 6.92
N SER A 55 -6.39 -10.97 7.35
CA SER A 55 -7.04 -12.28 7.39
C SER A 55 -8.24 -12.35 8.33
N GLN A 56 -8.27 -11.51 9.38
CA GLN A 56 -9.40 -11.41 10.30
C GLN A 56 -10.56 -10.56 9.75
N THR A 57 -10.26 -9.65 8.82
CA THR A 57 -11.20 -8.61 8.35
C THR A 57 -11.71 -8.87 6.93
N LEU A 58 -10.88 -9.44 6.05
CA LEU A 58 -11.13 -9.57 4.62
C LEU A 58 -11.37 -11.03 4.24
N LYS A 59 -12.40 -11.27 3.41
CA LYS A 59 -12.59 -12.57 2.74
C LYS A 59 -11.51 -12.85 1.70
N TYR A 60 -11.11 -11.81 0.96
CA TYR A 60 -9.98 -11.83 0.03
C TYR A 60 -8.95 -10.82 0.52
N THR A 61 -7.84 -11.35 1.01
CA THR A 61 -6.76 -10.62 1.69
C THR A 61 -5.83 -9.91 0.71
N SER A 62 -6.41 -9.05 -0.14
CA SER A 62 -5.69 -8.16 -1.04
C SER A 62 -5.98 -6.72 -0.64
N MET A 63 -4.95 -5.91 -0.41
CA MET A 63 -5.14 -4.52 0.01
C MET A 63 -4.03 -3.57 -0.41
N TRP A 64 -4.37 -2.30 -0.58
CA TRP A 64 -3.41 -1.23 -0.85
C TRP A 64 -2.46 -1.00 0.32
N LEU A 65 -1.19 -0.77 -0.02
CA LEU A 65 -0.16 -0.21 0.85
C LEU A 65 0.12 1.25 0.48
N GLY A 66 0.81 2.00 1.35
CA GLY A 66 1.20 3.39 1.12
C GLY A 66 2.28 3.60 0.05
N LEU A 67 2.74 2.53 -0.61
CA LEU A 67 3.73 2.61 -1.68
C LEU A 67 3.07 2.98 -3.02
N ASN A 68 3.08 4.27 -3.32
CA ASN A 68 2.58 4.87 -4.58
C ASN A 68 3.68 4.95 -5.63
N ASN A 69 3.38 4.52 -6.86
CA ASN A 69 4.21 4.75 -8.05
C ASN A 69 5.71 4.47 -7.83
N PRO A 70 6.10 3.22 -7.50
CA PRO A 70 7.47 2.89 -7.08
C PRO A 70 8.53 3.19 -8.14
N TRP A 71 8.16 3.37 -9.41
CA TRP A 71 9.09 3.75 -10.48
C TRP A 71 9.08 5.25 -10.84
N LYS A 72 8.42 6.12 -10.05
CA LYS A 72 8.35 7.57 -10.32
C LYS A 72 9.75 8.20 -10.40
N GLU A 73 10.68 7.71 -9.58
CA GLU A 73 12.04 8.24 -9.46
C GLU A 73 13.10 7.35 -10.13
N CYS A 74 12.70 6.38 -10.95
CA CYS A 74 13.68 5.58 -11.67
C CYS A 74 14.50 6.46 -12.63
N LYS A 75 15.81 6.38 -12.51
CA LYS A 75 16.76 6.89 -13.50
C LYS A 75 16.83 5.86 -14.63
N TRP A 76 16.51 6.30 -15.84
CA TRP A 76 16.57 5.47 -17.05
C TRP A 76 17.78 5.89 -17.85
N GLU A 77 18.60 4.92 -18.24
CA GLU A 77 19.82 5.11 -19.00
C GLU A 77 19.83 4.09 -20.14
N TRP A 78 20.37 4.48 -21.28
CA TRP A 78 20.66 3.53 -22.34
C TRP A 78 21.93 2.75 -21.98
N SER A 79 22.00 1.47 -22.37
CA SER A 79 23.15 0.60 -22.09
C SER A 79 24.42 0.99 -22.87
N ASP A 80 24.31 1.92 -23.80
CA ASP A 80 25.39 2.46 -24.64
C ASP A 80 25.88 3.83 -24.16
N ASP A 81 25.49 4.24 -22.94
CA ASP A 81 25.78 5.54 -22.33
C ASP A 81 25.23 6.75 -23.11
N ALA A 82 24.37 6.53 -24.12
CA ALA A 82 23.74 7.63 -24.84
C ALA A 82 22.78 8.42 -23.93
N LYS A 83 22.64 9.72 -24.22
CA LYS A 83 21.69 10.58 -23.53
C LYS A 83 20.26 10.10 -23.82
N LEU A 84 19.48 9.87 -22.77
CA LEU A 84 18.04 9.62 -22.92
C LEU A 84 17.32 10.94 -23.23
N ASP A 85 17.07 11.20 -24.52
CA ASP A 85 16.33 12.37 -25.02
C ASP A 85 14.99 11.99 -25.68
N TYR A 86 14.88 10.77 -26.18
CA TYR A 86 13.65 10.20 -26.73
C TYR A 86 13.13 9.06 -25.84
N LYS A 87 11.85 9.13 -25.47
CA LYS A 87 11.15 8.06 -24.75
C LYS A 87 9.70 7.93 -25.22
N VAL A 88 9.28 6.73 -25.55
CA VAL A 88 7.85 6.39 -25.79
C VAL A 88 7.44 5.34 -24.78
N TRP A 89 7.47 5.73 -23.52
CA TRP A 89 7.02 4.87 -22.42
C TRP A 89 5.72 5.41 -21.85
N LEU A 90 4.61 4.85 -22.32
CA LEU A 90 3.26 5.15 -21.83
C LEU A 90 2.98 4.41 -20.53
N ARG A 91 3.67 4.80 -19.45
CA ARG A 91 3.47 4.17 -18.14
C ARG A 91 2.27 4.76 -17.42
N ARG A 92 1.31 3.90 -17.11
CA ARG A 92 0.24 4.22 -16.15
C ARG A 92 0.78 4.14 -14.72
N PRO A 93 0.29 4.95 -13.77
CA PRO A 93 0.69 4.84 -12.37
C PRO A 93 0.26 3.48 -11.80
N TYR A 94 1.21 2.81 -11.17
CA TYR A 94 1.01 1.55 -10.47
C TYR A 94 1.26 1.76 -8.99
N CYS A 95 0.49 1.06 -8.17
CA CYS A 95 0.55 1.14 -6.72
C CYS A 95 0.74 -0.27 -6.14
N ALA A 96 1.31 -0.37 -4.94
CA ALA A 96 1.61 -1.67 -4.33
C ALA A 96 0.38 -2.25 -3.63
N VAL A 97 0.08 -3.51 -3.95
CA VAL A 97 -0.94 -4.33 -3.28
C VAL A 97 -0.24 -5.42 -2.49
N MET A 98 -0.57 -5.55 -1.22
CA MET A 98 -0.20 -6.72 -0.43
C MET A 98 -1.26 -7.81 -0.57
N VAL A 99 -0.81 -9.05 -0.75
CA VAL A 99 -1.66 -10.24 -0.77
C VAL A 99 -1.21 -11.20 0.33
N VAL A 100 -2.13 -11.59 1.20
CA VAL A 100 -1.89 -12.61 2.22
C VAL A 100 -2.44 -13.94 1.70
N LYS A 101 -1.60 -14.95 1.57
CA LYS A 101 -2.02 -16.33 1.33
C LYS A 101 -1.76 -17.16 2.58
N THR A 102 -2.21 -18.41 2.57
CA THR A 102 -2.01 -19.34 3.69
C THR A 102 -0.54 -19.65 3.96
N ASP A 103 0.29 -19.63 2.92
CA ASP A 103 1.70 -20.02 2.95
C ASP A 103 2.68 -18.84 2.95
N ARG A 104 2.25 -17.68 2.43
CA ARG A 104 3.13 -16.51 2.26
C ARG A 104 2.37 -15.19 2.14
N ILE A 105 3.09 -14.10 2.38
CA ILE A 105 2.68 -12.74 2.05
C ILE A 105 3.58 -12.27 0.91
N PHE A 106 3.01 -11.59 -0.08
CA PHE A 106 3.78 -11.01 -1.18
C PHE A 106 3.12 -9.73 -1.69
N TRP A 107 3.92 -8.87 -2.32
CA TRP A 107 3.43 -7.61 -2.89
C TRP A 107 3.52 -7.66 -4.41
N PHE A 108 2.58 -7.00 -5.07
CA PHE A 108 2.62 -6.83 -6.52
C PHE A 108 2.11 -5.45 -6.91
N ASN A 109 2.47 -5.02 -8.12
CA ASN A 109 1.99 -3.77 -8.68
C ASN A 109 0.61 -3.93 -9.33
N ARG A 110 -0.31 -3.02 -9.01
CA ARG A 110 -1.62 -2.93 -9.66
C ARG A 110 -1.87 -1.49 -10.10
N GLY A 111 -2.58 -1.29 -11.21
CA GLY A 111 -2.93 0.07 -11.65
C GLY A 111 -3.65 0.82 -10.52
N CYS A 112 -3.21 2.04 -10.21
CA CYS A 112 -3.73 2.80 -9.07
C CYS A 112 -5.23 3.14 -9.21
N GLU A 113 -5.76 3.08 -10.44
CA GLU A 113 -7.17 3.29 -10.75
C GLU A 113 -8.07 2.09 -10.39
N LYS A 114 -7.48 0.94 -10.06
CA LYS A 114 -8.26 -0.23 -9.62
C LYS A 114 -8.76 -0.02 -8.20
N THR A 115 -9.91 -0.62 -7.90
CA THR A 115 -10.46 -0.60 -6.54
C THR A 115 -10.06 -1.85 -5.76
N VAL A 116 -9.47 -1.67 -4.59
CA VAL A 116 -9.05 -2.74 -3.67
C VAL A 116 -9.33 -2.29 -2.23
N SER A 117 -9.46 -3.24 -1.31
CA SER A 117 -9.42 -2.96 0.14
C SER A 117 -8.11 -2.26 0.52
N PHE A 118 -8.02 -1.72 1.73
CA PHE A 118 -6.85 -0.93 2.14
C PHE A 118 -6.60 -0.98 3.64
N VAL A 119 -5.41 -0.57 4.05
CA VAL A 119 -5.01 -0.48 5.46
C VAL A 119 -4.48 0.91 5.78
N CYS A 120 -5.02 1.54 6.82
CA CYS A 120 -4.56 2.83 7.33
C CYS A 120 -3.62 2.64 8.53
N LYS A 121 -2.69 3.56 8.71
CA LYS A 121 -1.71 3.63 9.79
C LYS A 121 -1.55 5.07 10.29
N PHE A 122 -1.36 5.27 11.60
CA PHE A 122 -0.90 6.53 12.18
C PHE A 122 -0.13 6.27 13.49
N TYR A 123 0.70 7.23 13.91
CA TYR A 123 1.43 7.16 15.18
C TYR A 123 0.49 7.41 16.36
N SER A 124 0.51 6.52 17.36
CA SER A 124 -0.43 6.51 18.50
C SER A 124 -0.22 7.66 19.47
#